data_AF-R5VT19-F1
#
_entry.id   AF-R5VT19-F1
#
_cell.length_a   1.000
_cell.length_b   1.000
_cell.length_c   1.000
_cell.angle_alpha   90.00
_cell.angle_beta   90.00
_cell.angle_gamma   90.00
#
_symmetry.space_group_name_H-M   'P 1'
#
loop_
_entity.id
_entity.type
_entity.pdbx_description
1 polymer ?
#
loop_
_entity_poly.entity_id
_entity_poly.type
_entity_poly.pdbx_seq_one_letter_code
_entity_poly.pdbx_strand_id
1 'polypeptide(L)'
;MKTLYSGLQILLYLLLTLPLASHAQRNIPKVTCIYCGGTGRAGYASCLFCGGSGLMADPQYQNQKAYEYGKALGLCGKGQAALVHGNYKEAFDAFEEAMKLENAEAMFFIGVCCELGMGVNVNHELAKECYSLGSQYGSINAKQAIERINQNGFWPATDQTRQNFRNALKMQIEIQGNAAMMNRNFNNSNQSNSTKDYGACPNCHGTGRCTMCAGRGEWKDNNGIYHDCSICHGGGQCPSCHGSGKLR
;
A
#
# COMPACT_ATOMS: atom_id res chain seq x y z
N MET A 1 35.48 -10.36 -23.48
CA MET A 1 35.03 -11.47 -22.62
C MET A 1 34.39 -10.90 -21.36
N LYS A 2 33.07 -10.63 -21.37
CA LYS A 2 32.34 -10.16 -20.19
C LYS A 2 31.51 -11.32 -19.63
N THR A 3 32.22 -12.13 -18.86
CA THR A 3 31.82 -12.64 -17.54
C THR A 3 30.40 -13.23 -17.38
N LEU A 4 30.33 -14.57 -17.30
CA LEU A 4 29.26 -15.43 -16.75
C LEU A 4 29.01 -15.18 -15.23
N TYR A 5 28.88 -13.91 -14.82
CA TYR A 5 28.95 -13.46 -13.42
C TYR A 5 27.58 -13.03 -12.87
N SER A 6 26.62 -13.94 -12.75
CA SER A 6 25.36 -13.60 -12.04
C SER A 6 24.88 -14.69 -11.07
N GLY A 7 25.05 -15.97 -11.39
CA GLY A 7 24.64 -17.05 -10.47
C GLY A 7 25.45 -17.12 -9.18
N LEU A 8 26.78 -16.94 -9.27
CA LEU A 8 27.68 -17.10 -8.12
C LEU A 8 27.52 -15.99 -7.07
N GLN A 9 27.19 -14.77 -7.50
CA GLN A 9 27.04 -13.60 -6.64
C GLN A 9 25.69 -13.60 -5.90
N ILE A 10 24.65 -14.15 -6.54
CA ILE A 10 23.35 -14.42 -5.90
C ILE A 10 23.50 -15.55 -4.89
N LEU A 11 24.15 -16.66 -5.24
CA LEU A 11 24.49 -17.71 -4.29
C LEU A 11 25.31 -17.18 -3.11
N LEU A 12 26.29 -16.31 -3.35
CA LEU A 12 27.05 -15.67 -2.28
C LEU A 12 26.16 -14.79 -1.39
N TYR A 13 25.26 -14.00 -1.98
CA TYR A 13 24.31 -13.16 -1.23
C TYR A 13 23.36 -14.02 -0.39
N LEU A 14 22.74 -15.04 -1.00
CA LEU A 14 21.89 -16.03 -0.35
C LEU A 14 22.63 -16.67 0.84
N LEU A 15 23.84 -17.20 0.63
CA LEU A 15 24.64 -17.86 1.66
C LEU A 15 25.07 -16.92 2.80
N LEU A 16 25.34 -15.64 2.52
CA LEU A 16 25.74 -14.66 3.53
C LEU A 16 24.55 -14.09 4.33
N THR A 17 23.34 -14.03 3.74
CA THR A 17 22.15 -13.43 4.39
C THR A 17 21.22 -14.46 5.05
N LEU A 18 21.37 -15.76 4.74
CA LEU A 18 20.57 -16.88 5.29
C LEU A 18 20.54 -17.01 6.84
N PRO A 19 21.53 -16.58 7.66
CA PRO A 19 21.41 -16.73 9.11
C PRO A 19 20.53 -15.67 9.80
N LEU A 20 20.07 -14.61 9.11
CA LEU A 20 19.75 -13.34 9.80
C LEU A 20 18.31 -12.81 9.67
N ALA A 21 17.33 -13.60 9.20
CA ALA A 21 15.92 -13.18 9.30
C ALA A 21 15.48 -12.96 10.77
N SER A 22 16.16 -13.58 11.75
CA SER A 22 15.94 -13.40 13.19
C SER A 22 16.84 -12.34 13.85
N HIS A 23 17.77 -11.74 13.10
CA HIS A 23 18.80 -10.81 13.60
C HIS A 23 18.62 -9.37 13.13
N ALA A 24 17.96 -9.12 11.99
CA ALA A 24 17.76 -7.76 11.47
C ALA A 24 16.96 -6.84 12.42
N GLN A 25 16.08 -7.39 13.26
CA GLN A 25 15.34 -6.61 14.27
C GLN A 25 16.15 -6.32 15.55
N ARG A 26 17.31 -6.96 15.79
CA ARG A 26 18.04 -6.83 17.06
C ARG A 26 19.06 -5.68 17.10
N ASN A 27 19.49 -5.16 15.95
CA ASN A 27 20.51 -4.10 15.86
C ASN A 27 19.95 -2.78 15.28
N ILE A 28 18.74 -2.38 15.70
CA ILE A 28 18.24 -1.04 15.38
C ILE A 28 18.99 -0.04 16.27
N PRO A 29 19.79 0.89 15.72
CA PRO A 29 20.48 1.90 16.53
C PRO A 29 19.44 2.74 17.28
N LYS A 30 19.67 2.92 18.58
CA LYS A 30 18.78 3.66 19.45
C LYS A 30 19.44 4.96 19.91
N VAL A 31 18.66 6.03 19.91
CA VAL A 31 19.03 7.34 20.44
C VAL A 31 18.19 7.67 21.66
N THR A 32 18.66 8.61 22.47
CA THR A 32 17.89 9.11 23.62
C THR A 32 16.55 9.68 23.15
N CYS A 33 15.48 9.30 23.84
CA CYS A 33 14.15 9.82 23.56
C CYS A 33 14.12 11.33 23.80
N ILE A 34 13.94 12.12 22.73
CA ILE A 34 13.90 13.59 22.79
C ILE A 34 12.73 14.12 23.63
N TYR A 35 11.65 13.35 23.76
CA TYR A 35 10.45 13.77 24.50
C TYR A 35 10.58 13.65 26.01
N CYS A 36 11.36 12.69 26.51
CA CYS A 36 11.59 12.50 27.95
C CYS A 36 13.06 12.73 28.36
N GLY A 37 13.91 13.16 27.43
CA GLY A 37 15.35 13.33 27.67
C GLY A 37 16.06 12.05 28.10
N GLY A 38 15.54 10.87 27.76
CA GLY A 38 16.08 9.58 28.20
C GLY A 38 15.55 9.04 29.52
N THR A 39 14.72 9.79 30.26
CA THR A 39 14.23 9.37 31.59
C THR A 39 13.19 8.26 31.55
N GLY A 40 12.57 8.02 30.38
CA GLY A 40 11.45 7.08 30.24
C GLY A 40 10.15 7.56 30.88
N ARG A 41 10.09 8.76 31.45
CA ARG A 41 8.90 9.29 32.13
C ARG A 41 8.48 10.65 31.58
N ALA A 42 7.17 10.88 31.55
CA ALA A 42 6.57 12.18 31.30
C ALA A 42 5.74 12.53 32.55
N GLY A 43 6.36 13.23 33.50
CA GLY A 43 5.81 13.42 34.85
C GLY A 43 5.75 12.11 35.62
N TYR A 44 4.60 11.79 36.20
CA TYR A 44 4.40 10.54 36.96
C TYR A 44 4.13 9.31 36.08
N ALA A 45 3.80 9.53 34.80
CA ALA A 45 3.47 8.47 33.85
C ALA A 45 4.68 8.07 32.99
N SER A 46 4.63 6.84 32.45
CA SER A 46 5.61 6.38 31.46
C SER A 46 5.52 7.22 30.19
N CYS A 47 6.67 7.55 29.60
CA CYS A 47 6.70 8.30 28.35
C CYS A 47 6.08 7.48 27.23
N LEU A 48 4.94 7.95 26.69
CA LEU A 48 4.18 7.27 25.64
C LEU A 48 4.98 7.08 24.35
N PHE A 49 5.86 8.03 24.00
CA PHE A 49 6.63 7.99 22.76
C PHE A 49 7.68 6.88 22.73
N CYS A 50 8.30 6.54 23.87
CA CYS A 50 9.29 5.47 23.96
C CYS A 50 8.79 4.25 24.74
N GLY A 51 7.50 4.22 25.11
CA GLY A 51 6.92 3.16 25.95
C GLY A 51 7.58 3.01 27.32
N GLY A 52 8.18 4.09 27.85
CA GLY A 52 8.91 4.06 29.12
C GLY A 52 10.39 3.66 29.04
N SER A 53 10.90 3.30 27.86
CA SER A 53 12.29 2.81 27.71
C SER A 53 13.36 3.89 27.76
N GLY A 54 12.98 5.17 27.61
CA GLY A 54 13.93 6.28 27.46
C GLY A 54 14.69 6.31 26.13
N LEU A 55 14.50 5.32 25.27
CA LEU A 55 15.22 5.17 24.00
C LEU A 55 14.22 5.12 22.84
N MET A 56 14.60 5.73 21.72
CA MET A 56 13.86 5.63 20.45
C MET A 56 14.78 5.09 19.37
N ALA A 57 14.22 4.50 18.32
CA ALA A 57 15.00 4.18 17.14
C ALA A 57 15.55 5.48 16.52
N ASP A 58 16.78 5.43 16.01
CA ASP A 58 17.42 6.57 15.37
C ASP A 58 16.60 7.04 14.14
N PRO A 59 16.08 8.28 14.14
CA PRO A 59 15.33 8.81 13.01
C PRO A 59 16.12 8.81 11.69
N GLN A 60 17.45 8.98 11.74
CA GLN A 60 18.28 8.94 10.54
C GLN A 60 18.33 7.54 9.94
N TYR A 61 18.46 6.52 10.80
CA TYR A 61 18.39 5.12 10.39
C TYR A 61 17.03 4.78 9.76
N GLN A 62 15.93 5.25 10.37
CA GLN A 62 14.59 5.04 9.82
C GLN A 62 14.38 5.72 8.47
N ASN A 63 14.83 6.98 8.32
CA ASN A 63 14.76 7.72 7.07
C ASN A 63 15.59 7.04 5.97
N GLN A 64 16.79 6.55 6.31
CA GLN A 64 17.64 5.82 5.39
C GLN A 64 16.97 4.51 4.93
N LYS A 65 16.36 3.75 5.84
CA LYS A 65 15.62 2.53 5.50
C LYS A 65 14.41 2.81 4.61
N ALA A 66 13.68 3.89 4.85
CA ALA A 66 12.58 4.31 3.99
C ALA A 66 13.06 4.69 2.58
N TYR A 67 14.21 5.37 2.47
CA TYR A 67 14.84 5.69 1.19
C TYR A 67 15.27 4.43 0.44
N GLU A 68 15.95 3.49 1.12
CA GLU A 68 16.35 2.19 0.55
C GLU A 68 15.15 1.40 0.04
N TYR A 69 14.06 1.36 0.82
CA TYR A 69 12.81 0.71 0.43
C TYR A 69 12.23 1.34 -0.85
N GLY A 70 12.14 2.68 -0.91
CA GLY A 70 11.68 3.39 -2.10
C GLY A 70 12.56 3.14 -3.32
N LYS A 71 13.89 3.13 -3.14
CA LYS A 71 14.85 2.79 -4.20
C LYS A 71 14.65 1.36 -4.70
N ALA A 72 14.44 0.41 -3.80
CA ALA A 72 14.23 -0.99 -4.15
C ALA A 72 12.94 -1.20 -4.97
N LEU A 73 11.86 -0.50 -4.62
CA LEU A 73 10.62 -0.50 -5.41
C LEU A 73 10.84 0.07 -6.82
N GLY A 74 11.56 1.20 -6.93
CA GLY A 74 11.89 1.80 -8.23
C GLY A 74 12.73 0.88 -9.13
N LEU A 75 13.71 0.20 -8.56
CA LEU A 75 14.53 -0.80 -9.26
C LEU A 75 13.71 -2.02 -9.71
N CYS A 76 12.81 -2.52 -8.84
CA CYS A 76 11.91 -3.62 -9.19
C CYS A 76 11.00 -3.22 -10.37
N GLY A 77 10.39 -2.03 -10.32
CA GLY A 77 9.55 -1.52 -11.42
C GLY A 77 10.33 -1.33 -12.73
N LYS A 78 11.58 -0.83 -12.65
CA LYS A 78 12.47 -0.76 -13.82
C LYS A 78 12.74 -2.16 -14.40
N GLY A 79 13.01 -3.13 -13.54
CA GLY A 79 13.24 -4.53 -13.94
C GLY A 79 12.01 -5.13 -14.63
N GLN A 80 10.82 -4.91 -14.09
CA GLN A 80 9.55 -5.34 -14.69
C GLN A 80 9.35 -4.76 -16.09
N ALA A 81 9.57 -3.45 -16.25
CA ALA A 81 9.45 -2.78 -17.55
C ALA A 81 10.45 -3.35 -18.57
N ALA A 82 11.72 -3.52 -18.18
CA ALA A 82 12.75 -4.13 -19.02
C ALA A 82 12.36 -5.57 -19.42
N LEU A 83 11.79 -6.35 -18.50
CA LEU A 83 11.31 -7.71 -18.76
C LEU A 83 10.19 -7.73 -19.80
N VAL A 84 9.21 -6.82 -19.68
CA VAL A 84 8.11 -6.67 -20.65
C VAL A 84 8.64 -6.34 -22.05
N HIS A 85 9.65 -5.47 -22.15
CA HIS A 85 10.30 -5.14 -23.43
C HIS A 85 11.24 -6.22 -23.96
N GLY A 86 11.56 -7.24 -23.16
CA GLY A 86 12.44 -8.35 -23.55
C GLY A 86 13.92 -8.07 -23.31
N ASN A 87 14.25 -7.00 -22.59
CA ASN A 87 15.61 -6.66 -22.18
C ASN A 87 16.00 -7.48 -20.94
N TYR A 88 16.13 -8.79 -21.08
CA TYR A 88 16.24 -9.69 -19.93
C TYR A 88 17.47 -9.47 -19.06
N LYS A 89 18.60 -9.08 -19.65
CA LYS A 89 19.81 -8.78 -18.89
C LYS A 89 19.64 -7.55 -18.00
N GLU A 90 19.09 -6.48 -18.57
CA GLU A 90 18.79 -5.27 -17.82
C GLU A 90 17.76 -5.53 -16.71
N ALA A 91 16.73 -6.34 -17.01
CA ALA A 91 15.75 -6.75 -16.02
C ALA A 91 16.41 -7.47 -14.85
N PHE A 92 17.26 -8.45 -15.15
CA PHE A 92 17.98 -9.23 -14.15
C PHE A 92 18.88 -8.37 -13.28
N ASP A 93 19.69 -7.50 -13.89
CA ASP A 93 20.61 -6.61 -13.16
C ASP A 93 19.83 -5.69 -12.20
N ALA A 94 18.69 -5.13 -12.65
CA ALA A 94 17.83 -4.30 -11.82
C ALA A 94 17.20 -5.08 -10.65
N PHE A 95 16.76 -6.32 -10.88
CA PHE A 95 16.24 -7.17 -9.80
C PHE A 95 17.33 -7.58 -8.81
N GLU A 96 18.56 -7.84 -9.27
CA GLU A 96 19.68 -8.17 -8.39
C GLU A 96 20.00 -7.00 -7.45
N GLU A 97 20.01 -5.76 -7.96
CA GLU A 97 20.16 -4.56 -7.13
C GLU A 97 19.00 -4.37 -6.14
N ALA A 98 17.76 -4.61 -6.57
CA ALA A 98 16.60 -4.53 -5.69
C ALA A 98 16.61 -5.62 -4.60
N MET A 99 17.08 -6.83 -4.92
CA MET A 99 17.25 -7.93 -3.96
C MET A 99 18.29 -7.61 -2.90
N LYS A 100 19.39 -6.93 -3.27
CA LYS A 100 20.41 -6.42 -2.32
C LYS A 100 19.84 -5.41 -1.32
N LEU A 101 18.69 -4.82 -1.64
CA LEU A 101 17.90 -3.93 -0.77
C LEU A 101 16.72 -4.67 -0.12
N GLU A 102 16.78 -6.00 -0.05
CA GLU A 102 15.79 -6.87 0.61
C GLU A 102 14.38 -6.82 0.00
N ASN A 103 14.26 -6.47 -1.29
CA ASN A 103 12.96 -6.47 -1.96
C ASN A 103 12.48 -7.89 -2.28
N ALA A 104 11.39 -8.30 -1.62
CA ALA A 104 10.79 -9.62 -1.77
C ALA A 104 10.24 -9.91 -3.18
N GLU A 105 9.77 -8.87 -3.87
CA GLU A 105 9.22 -8.99 -5.23
C GLU A 105 10.33 -9.22 -6.26
N ALA A 106 11.46 -8.53 -6.11
CA ALA A 106 12.65 -8.73 -6.92
C ALA A 106 13.18 -10.17 -6.81
N MET A 107 13.16 -10.76 -5.60
CA MET A 107 13.52 -12.17 -5.39
C MET A 107 12.61 -13.12 -6.20
N PHE A 108 11.31 -12.82 -6.30
CA PHE A 108 10.41 -13.57 -7.16
C PHE A 108 10.82 -13.45 -8.63
N PHE A 109 11.09 -12.24 -9.14
CA PHE A 109 11.47 -12.08 -10.54
C PHE A 109 12.82 -12.69 -10.90
N ILE A 110 13.80 -12.69 -9.98
CA ILE A 110 15.05 -13.45 -10.16
C ILE A 110 14.75 -14.94 -10.29
N GLY A 111 13.85 -15.47 -9.44
CA GLY A 111 13.37 -16.84 -9.54
C GLY A 111 12.78 -17.15 -10.92
N VAL A 112 11.94 -16.27 -11.45
CA VAL A 112 11.37 -16.42 -12.81
C VAL A 112 12.46 -16.37 -13.88
N CYS A 113 13.43 -15.47 -13.74
CA CYS A 113 14.54 -15.36 -14.69
C CYS A 113 15.38 -16.65 -14.73
N CYS A 114 15.65 -17.24 -13.56
CA CYS A 114 16.36 -18.50 -13.45
C CYS A 114 15.52 -19.69 -13.93
N GLU A 115 14.20 -19.66 -13.75
CA GLU A 115 13.30 -20.73 -14.20
C GLU A 115 13.13 -20.76 -15.72
N LEU A 116 12.91 -19.60 -16.35
CA LEU A 116 12.62 -19.49 -17.78
C LEU A 116 13.84 -19.14 -18.63
N GLY A 117 15.01 -18.96 -18.01
CA GLY A 117 16.24 -18.58 -18.69
C GLY A 117 16.19 -17.17 -19.29
N MET A 118 15.59 -16.21 -18.58
CA MET A 118 15.48 -14.82 -19.03
C MET A 118 16.69 -14.04 -18.52
N GLY A 119 17.70 -13.88 -19.37
CA GLY A 119 18.91 -13.09 -19.06
C GLY A 119 19.99 -13.87 -18.32
N VAL A 120 19.67 -15.09 -17.88
CA VAL A 120 20.56 -16.06 -17.24
C VAL A 120 20.27 -17.46 -17.76
N ASN A 121 21.18 -18.40 -17.52
CA ASN A 121 20.94 -19.81 -17.82
C ASN A 121 19.84 -20.37 -16.91
N VAL A 122 19.08 -21.33 -17.44
CA VAL A 122 18.06 -22.03 -16.66
C VAL A 122 18.71 -22.75 -15.48
N ASN A 123 18.22 -22.45 -14.27
CA ASN A 123 18.64 -23.10 -13.04
C ASN A 123 17.44 -23.19 -12.08
N HIS A 124 16.86 -24.39 -11.99
CA HIS A 124 15.67 -24.65 -11.19
C HIS A 124 15.95 -24.68 -9.68
N GLU A 125 17.14 -25.09 -9.27
CA GLU A 125 17.54 -25.07 -7.85
C GLU A 125 17.62 -23.63 -7.36
N LEU A 126 18.36 -22.79 -8.09
CA LEU A 126 18.47 -21.37 -7.77
C LEU A 126 17.11 -20.65 -7.83
N ALA A 127 16.26 -21.01 -8.80
CA ALA A 127 14.90 -20.46 -8.87
C ALA A 127 14.09 -20.77 -7.60
N LYS A 128 14.14 -22.02 -7.12
CA LYS A 128 13.43 -22.45 -5.91
C LYS A 128 13.96 -21.77 -4.65
N GLU A 129 15.27 -21.55 -4.56
CA GLU A 129 15.89 -20.79 -3.46
C GLU A 129 15.41 -19.33 -3.46
N CYS A 130 15.42 -18.68 -4.62
CA CYS A 130 14.95 -17.29 -4.77
C CYS A 130 13.45 -17.17 -4.41
N TYR A 131 12.61 -18.10 -4.86
CA TYR A 131 11.20 -18.11 -4.48
C TYR A 131 11.00 -18.35 -2.99
N SER A 132 11.76 -19.28 -2.39
CA SER A 132 11.69 -19.56 -0.95
C SER A 132 12.08 -18.34 -0.12
N LEU A 133 13.14 -17.63 -0.52
CA LEU A 133 13.55 -16.40 0.13
C LEU A 133 12.50 -15.30 -0.04
N GLY A 134 12.01 -15.08 -1.26
CA GLY A 134 10.94 -14.12 -1.53
C GLY A 134 9.71 -14.39 -0.66
N SER A 135 9.32 -15.65 -0.49
CA SER A 135 8.22 -16.04 0.38
C SER A 135 8.49 -15.74 1.86
N GLN A 136 9.72 -15.91 2.35
CA GLN A 136 10.10 -15.57 3.72
C GLN A 136 10.06 -14.06 3.96
N TYR A 137 10.44 -13.26 2.96
CA TYR A 137 10.36 -11.81 2.98
C TYR A 137 8.95 -11.27 2.65
N GLY A 138 7.95 -12.15 2.51
CA GLY A 138 6.53 -11.76 2.40
C GLY A 138 5.98 -11.61 0.97
N SER A 139 6.72 -12.04 -0.06
CA SER A 139 6.21 -12.04 -1.44
C SER A 139 5.16 -13.12 -1.65
N ILE A 140 3.93 -12.69 -1.94
CA ILE A 140 2.80 -13.57 -2.25
C ILE A 140 3.06 -14.33 -3.56
N ASN A 141 3.60 -13.65 -4.58
CA ASN A 141 3.93 -14.26 -5.88
C ASN A 141 4.98 -15.37 -5.71
N ALA A 142 5.97 -15.16 -4.85
CA ALA A 142 7.00 -16.17 -4.58
C ALA A 142 6.40 -17.42 -3.89
N LYS A 143 5.51 -17.22 -2.91
CA LYS A 143 4.79 -18.31 -2.26
C LYS A 143 3.95 -19.12 -3.27
N GLN A 144 3.18 -18.42 -4.11
CA GLN A 144 2.38 -19.05 -5.16
C GLN A 144 3.24 -19.80 -6.20
N ALA A 145 4.43 -19.28 -6.53
CA ALA A 145 5.35 -19.97 -7.42
C ALA A 145 5.83 -21.31 -6.83
N ILE A 146 6.15 -21.35 -5.53
CA ILE A 146 6.51 -22.61 -4.84
C ILE A 146 5.35 -23.59 -4.84
N GLU A 147 4.13 -23.13 -4.53
CA GLU A 147 2.93 -23.97 -4.55
C GLU A 147 2.70 -24.56 -5.95
N ARG A 148 2.80 -23.73 -7.00
CA ARG A 148 2.72 -24.16 -8.40
C ARG A 148 3.81 -25.19 -8.73
N ILE A 149 5.05 -24.97 -8.32
CA ILE A 149 6.17 -25.89 -8.58
C ILE A 149 5.93 -27.24 -7.90
N ASN A 150 5.41 -27.24 -6.68
CA ASN A 150 5.12 -28.47 -5.95
C ASN A 150 3.97 -29.28 -6.56
N GLN A 151 2.99 -28.61 -7.17
CA GLN A 151 1.83 -29.25 -7.79
C GLN A 151 2.10 -29.69 -9.24
N ASN A 152 2.68 -28.80 -10.05
CA ASN A 152 2.75 -28.91 -11.50
C ASN A 152 4.19 -28.91 -12.04
N GLY A 153 5.20 -28.76 -11.19
CA GLY A 153 6.60 -28.65 -11.59
C GLY A 153 6.98 -27.26 -12.12
N PHE A 154 8.22 -27.16 -12.60
CA PHE A 154 8.73 -25.93 -13.22
C PHE A 154 8.09 -25.68 -14.59
N TRP A 155 7.94 -24.42 -14.95
CA TRP A 155 7.53 -24.06 -16.30
C TRP A 155 8.63 -24.45 -17.30
N PRO A 156 8.26 -24.99 -18.47
CA PRO A 156 9.23 -25.29 -19.50
C PRO A 156 9.80 -23.97 -20.04
N ALA A 157 11.13 -23.86 -20.14
CA ALA A 157 11.83 -22.68 -20.61
C ALA A 157 11.80 -22.54 -22.14
N THR A 158 10.59 -22.37 -22.71
CA THR A 158 10.36 -22.15 -24.14
C THR A 158 10.16 -20.67 -24.45
N ASP A 159 10.32 -20.27 -25.72
CA ASP A 159 10.01 -18.89 -26.11
C ASP A 159 8.54 -18.53 -25.89
N GLN A 160 7.64 -19.50 -26.06
CA GLN A 160 6.21 -19.29 -25.83
C GLN A 160 5.91 -18.98 -24.36
N THR A 161 6.50 -19.71 -23.41
CA THR A 161 6.27 -19.45 -21.98
C THR A 161 6.87 -18.11 -21.55
N ARG A 162 8.05 -17.75 -22.07
CA ARG A 162 8.64 -16.41 -21.88
C ARG A 162 7.71 -15.30 -22.38
N GLN A 163 7.16 -15.44 -23.59
CA GLN A 163 6.20 -14.49 -24.15
C GLN A 163 4.91 -14.40 -23.33
N ASN A 164 4.35 -15.55 -22.95
CA ASN A 164 3.14 -15.60 -22.11
C ASN A 164 3.36 -14.88 -20.78
N PHE A 165 4.50 -15.12 -20.12
CA PHE A 165 4.84 -14.44 -18.87
C PHE A 165 4.95 -12.93 -19.06
N ARG A 166 5.64 -12.47 -20.11
CA ARG A 166 5.78 -11.04 -20.43
C ARG A 166 4.43 -10.38 -20.69
N ASN A 167 3.55 -11.04 -21.43
CA ASN A 167 2.21 -10.53 -21.72
C ASN A 167 1.36 -10.47 -20.46
N ALA A 168 1.42 -11.49 -19.60
CA ALA A 168 0.74 -11.49 -18.31
C ALA A 168 1.24 -10.34 -17.41
N LEU A 169 2.56 -10.15 -17.33
CA LEU A 169 3.16 -9.05 -16.57
C LEU A 169 2.75 -7.68 -17.13
N LYS A 170 2.76 -7.53 -18.46
CA LYS A 170 2.29 -6.30 -19.14
C LYS A 170 0.85 -5.98 -18.77
N MET A 171 -0.05 -6.97 -18.87
CA MET A 171 -1.46 -6.79 -18.48
C MET A 171 -1.59 -6.41 -17.00
N GLN A 172 -0.81 -7.02 -16.11
CA GLN A 172 -0.85 -6.71 -14.68
C GLN A 172 -0.44 -5.26 -14.39
N ILE A 173 0.64 -4.78 -15.03
CA ILE A 173 1.11 -3.40 -14.89
C ILE A 173 0.06 -2.41 -15.44
N GLU A 174 -0.55 -2.73 -16.59
CA GLU A 174 -1.61 -1.89 -17.19
C GLU A 174 -2.88 -1.85 -16.33
N ILE A 175 -3.29 -2.97 -15.74
CA ILE A 175 -4.43 -3.03 -14.81
C ILE A 175 -4.14 -2.20 -13.55
N GLN A 176 -2.94 -2.30 -12.98
CA GLN A 176 -2.55 -1.49 -11.83
C GLN A 176 -2.53 0.00 -12.17
N GLY A 177 -2.00 0.37 -13.34
CA GLY A 177 -2.04 1.73 -13.86
C GLY A 177 -3.46 2.24 -14.04
N ASN A 178 -4.35 1.44 -14.62
CA ASN A 178 -5.74 1.77 -14.82
C ASN A 178 -6.52 1.83 -13.50
N ALA A 179 -6.25 0.97 -12.52
CA ALA A 179 -6.85 1.01 -11.18
C ALA A 179 -6.44 2.29 -10.42
N ALA A 180 -5.18 2.73 -10.54
CA ALA A 180 -4.73 4.02 -10.02
C ALA A 180 -5.49 5.20 -10.68
N MET A 181 -5.83 5.09 -11.97
CA MET A 181 -6.66 6.09 -12.68
C MET A 181 -8.16 5.97 -12.35
N MET A 182 -8.68 4.76 -12.09
CA MET A 182 -10.07 4.55 -11.65
C MET A 182 -10.32 5.17 -10.27
N ASN A 183 -9.32 5.17 -9.36
CA ASN A 183 -9.41 5.90 -8.10
C ASN A 183 -9.42 7.44 -8.30
N ARG A 184 -8.74 7.96 -9.33
CA ARG A 184 -8.93 9.38 -9.74
C ARG A 184 -10.33 9.64 -10.27
N ASN A 185 -10.92 8.74 -11.05
CA ASN A 185 -12.29 8.90 -11.54
C ASN A 185 -13.34 8.75 -10.42
N PHE A 186 -13.09 7.96 -9.37
CA PHE A 186 -13.95 7.92 -8.19
C PHE A 186 -13.88 9.22 -7.37
N ASN A 187 -12.71 9.88 -7.34
CA ASN A 187 -12.56 11.21 -6.75
C ASN A 187 -13.07 12.35 -7.67
N ASN A 188 -13.08 12.15 -8.99
CA ASN A 188 -13.57 13.11 -9.99
C ASN A 188 -15.06 12.93 -10.32
N SER A 189 -15.68 11.80 -9.98
CA SER A 189 -17.15 11.67 -9.96
C SER A 189 -17.80 12.50 -8.85
N ASN A 190 -17.02 12.93 -7.84
CA ASN A 190 -17.39 14.00 -6.91
C ASN A 190 -17.13 15.41 -7.46
N GLN A 191 -16.62 15.53 -8.69
CA GLN A 191 -16.53 16.76 -9.47
C GLN A 191 -17.31 16.61 -10.79
N SER A 192 -18.49 16.00 -10.70
CA SER A 192 -19.50 16.14 -11.75
C SER A 192 -20.02 17.58 -11.73
N ASN A 193 -19.70 18.35 -12.77
CA ASN A 193 -20.33 19.61 -13.21
C ASN A 193 -21.21 20.33 -12.17
N SER A 194 -20.69 21.45 -11.68
CA SER A 194 -21.44 22.47 -10.94
C SER A 194 -22.57 23.06 -11.80
N THR A 195 -23.71 22.37 -11.84
CA THR A 195 -24.96 23.08 -11.54
C THR A 195 -25.00 23.16 -10.04
N LYS A 196 -25.10 24.37 -9.46
CA LYS A 196 -25.24 24.55 -8.00
C LYS A 196 -26.57 23.93 -7.54
N ASP A 197 -26.60 22.62 -7.41
CA ASP A 197 -27.64 21.91 -6.67
C ASP A 197 -27.16 21.96 -5.22
N TYR A 198 -27.55 23.02 -4.52
CA TYR A 198 -27.39 23.08 -3.08
C TYR A 198 -28.22 21.92 -2.54
N GLY A 199 -27.54 20.80 -2.27
CA GLY A 199 -28.18 19.55 -1.87
C GLY A 199 -29.17 19.71 -0.73
N ALA A 200 -29.83 18.61 -0.36
CA ALA A 200 -30.82 18.59 0.72
C ALA A 200 -30.37 19.46 1.93
N CYS A 201 -31.19 20.44 2.31
CA CYS A 201 -30.86 21.43 3.33
C CYS A 201 -30.36 20.71 4.59
N PRO A 202 -29.15 20.97 5.08
CA PRO A 202 -28.53 20.18 6.14
C PRO A 202 -29.31 20.24 7.45
N ASN A 203 -30.07 21.31 7.69
CA ASN A 203 -30.87 21.47 8.91
C ASN A 203 -32.19 20.68 8.90
N CYS A 204 -32.72 20.31 7.73
CA CYS A 204 -33.95 19.53 7.63
C CYS A 204 -33.81 18.28 6.77
N HIS A 205 -32.60 17.97 6.31
CA HIS A 205 -32.23 16.87 5.42
C HIS A 205 -33.18 16.71 4.22
N GLY A 206 -33.62 17.82 3.62
CA GLY A 206 -34.49 17.78 2.44
C GLY A 206 -35.99 17.83 2.74
N THR A 207 -36.41 17.73 4.00
CA THR A 207 -37.83 17.63 4.35
C THR A 207 -38.57 18.97 4.31
N GLY A 208 -37.85 20.10 4.37
CA GLY A 208 -38.42 21.45 4.41
C GLY A 208 -39.12 21.81 5.73
N ARG A 209 -39.31 20.86 6.65
CA ARG A 209 -40.04 21.07 7.91
C ARG A 209 -39.11 21.46 9.05
N CYS A 210 -39.64 22.23 10.00
CA CYS A 210 -38.94 22.51 11.25
C CYS A 210 -38.73 21.19 12.00
N THR A 211 -37.48 20.85 12.30
CA THR A 211 -37.10 19.58 12.92
C THR A 211 -37.54 19.48 14.37
N MET A 212 -37.66 20.61 15.07
CA MET A 212 -38.07 20.64 16.48
C MET A 212 -39.56 20.34 16.69
N CYS A 213 -40.44 20.88 15.84
CA CYS A 213 -41.88 20.63 15.93
C CYS A 213 -42.39 19.62 14.88
N ALA A 214 -41.47 19.03 14.09
CA ALA A 214 -41.76 18.14 12.97
C ALA A 214 -42.77 18.72 11.95
N GLY A 215 -42.81 20.05 11.81
CA GLY A 215 -43.74 20.73 10.90
C GLY A 215 -45.04 21.22 11.53
N ARG A 216 -45.29 20.97 12.82
CA ARG A 216 -46.57 21.31 13.48
C ARG A 216 -46.71 22.79 13.86
N GLY A 217 -45.62 23.57 13.88
CA GLY A 217 -45.65 24.99 14.24
C GLY A 217 -45.77 25.25 15.75
N GLU A 218 -46.40 24.36 16.49
CA GLU A 218 -46.72 24.51 17.91
C GLU A 218 -46.43 23.22 18.70
N TRP A 219 -46.33 23.34 20.02
CA TRP A 219 -46.25 22.20 20.95
C TRP A 219 -47.23 22.41 22.11
N LYS A 220 -47.80 21.31 22.58
CA LYS A 220 -48.77 21.31 23.69
C LYS A 220 -48.05 20.97 24.98
N ASP A 221 -48.21 21.81 26.00
CA ASP A 221 -47.67 21.53 27.33
C ASP A 221 -48.53 20.52 28.11
N ASN A 222 -48.03 20.10 29.27
CA ASN A 222 -48.68 19.11 30.11
C ASN A 222 -49.99 19.61 30.75
N ASN A 223 -50.24 20.92 30.73
CA ASN A 223 -51.48 21.55 31.20
C ASN A 223 -52.49 21.71 30.05
N GLY A 224 -52.11 21.31 28.84
CA GLY A 224 -52.92 21.32 27.64
C GLY A 224 -52.96 22.65 26.90
N ILE A 225 -52.08 23.58 27.25
CA ILE A 225 -51.94 24.89 26.59
C ILE A 225 -50.97 24.74 25.42
N TYR A 226 -51.32 25.35 24.28
CA TYR A 226 -50.49 25.35 23.08
C TYR A 226 -49.55 26.54 23.08
N HIS A 227 -48.30 26.28 22.72
CA HIS A 227 -47.23 27.27 22.62
C HIS A 227 -46.59 27.20 21.25
N ASP A 228 -46.27 28.36 20.69
CA ASP A 228 -45.55 28.44 19.42
C ASP A 228 -44.17 27.81 19.53
N CYS A 229 -43.78 27.10 18.48
CA CYS A 229 -42.43 26.54 18.39
C CYS A 229 -41.41 27.67 18.31
N SER A 230 -40.51 27.72 19.28
CA SER A 230 -39.49 28.77 19.42
C SER A 230 -38.52 28.90 18.23
N ILE A 231 -38.41 27.88 17.37
CA ILE A 231 -37.51 27.87 16.21
C ILE A 231 -38.19 28.35 14.93
N CYS A 232 -39.48 28.04 14.74
CA CYS A 232 -40.20 28.42 13.52
C CYS A 232 -41.30 29.46 13.76
N HIS A 233 -41.47 29.91 15.01
CA HIS A 233 -42.44 30.91 15.45
C HIS A 233 -43.85 30.64 14.91
N GLY A 234 -44.36 29.41 15.08
CA GLY A 234 -45.67 29.00 14.57
C GLY A 234 -45.69 28.53 13.11
N GLY A 235 -44.69 28.88 12.30
CA GLY A 235 -44.74 28.66 10.85
C GLY A 235 -44.51 27.20 10.37
N GLY A 236 -44.03 26.30 11.24
CA GLY A 236 -43.80 24.88 10.95
C GLY A 236 -42.70 24.58 9.91
N GLN A 237 -42.23 25.56 9.16
CA GLN A 237 -41.20 25.40 8.13
C GLN A 237 -39.79 25.48 8.72
N CYS A 238 -38.83 24.81 8.07
CA CYS A 238 -37.42 24.92 8.42
C CYS A 238 -36.97 26.38 8.19
N PRO A 239 -36.46 27.08 9.21
CA PRO A 239 -36.11 28.50 9.09
C PRO A 239 -34.96 28.76 8.12
N SER A 240 -34.12 27.76 7.85
CA SER A 240 -32.95 27.91 6.96
C SER A 240 -33.28 27.77 5.48
N CYS A 241 -34.34 27.04 5.13
CA CYS A 241 -34.75 26.84 3.73
C CYS A 241 -36.18 27.33 3.43
N HIS A 242 -36.88 27.85 4.44
CA HIS A 242 -38.25 28.35 4.34
C HIS A 242 -39.21 27.35 3.64
N GLY A 243 -39.10 26.07 3.99
CA GLY A 243 -39.99 25.03 3.45
C GLY A 243 -39.52 24.33 2.18
N SER A 244 -38.51 24.83 1.48
CA SER A 244 -38.10 24.29 0.16
C SER A 244 -37.35 22.95 0.26
N GLY A 245 -36.79 22.62 1.42
CA GLY A 245 -35.93 21.45 1.60
C GLY A 245 -34.54 21.58 0.98
N LYS A 246 -34.23 22.68 0.30
CA LYS A 246 -32.90 22.97 -0.30
C LYS A 246 -32.47 24.40 0.02
N LEU A 247 -31.19 24.62 0.30
CA LEU A 247 -30.68 25.98 0.44
C LEU A 247 -30.69 26.65 -0.95
N ARG A 248 -30.96 27.96 -1.03
CA ARG A 248 -30.92 28.71 -2.30
C ARG A 248 -29.59 29.44 -2.44
#